data_AF-A0A1V5YWI9-F1
#
_entry.id   AF-A0A1V5YWI9-F1
#
_cell.length_a   1.000
_cell.length_b   1.000
_cell.length_c   1.000
_cell.angle_alpha   90.00
_cell.angle_beta   90.00
_cell.angle_gamma   90.00
#
_symmetry.space_group_name_H-M   'P 1'
#
loop_
_entity.id
_entity.type
_entity.pdbx_description
1 polymer ?
#
loop_
_entity_poly.entity_id
_entity_poly.type
_entity_poly.pdbx_seq_one_letter_code
_entity_poly.pdbx_strand_id
1 'polypeptide(L)'
;MVFYKVLDAEGCSCNGGDSKWSLPTQNDDGTWTPGEWMPEIEGPLVECERGYHIATREQLVQWLNARIFVAETDGELIESTDHEKWVARKVRLVSEIAWDERTARLFACDCAEHVLHLYEKNCPNDTRPRKAIETARAYAEGKSTEEELAAAMAAAWDAAWAATRAAAMAAARDAEREWQTERLAQYLNGEV
;
A
#
# COMPACT_ATOMS: atom_id res chain seq x y z
N MET A 1 15.31 -11.19 -7.71
CA MET A 1 14.44 -10.50 -6.74
C MET A 1 13.39 -9.76 -7.54
N VAL A 2 12.12 -9.80 -7.15
CA VAL A 2 11.05 -9.04 -7.80
C VAL A 2 10.88 -7.75 -7.03
N PHE A 3 10.85 -6.62 -7.74
CA PHE A 3 10.61 -5.31 -7.15
C PHE A 3 9.28 -4.76 -7.59
N TYR A 4 8.75 -3.86 -6.77
CA TYR A 4 7.50 -3.16 -7.00
C TYR A 4 7.75 -1.67 -6.94
N LYS A 5 7.07 -0.94 -7.83
CA LYS A 5 6.95 0.51 -7.76
C LYS A 5 5.50 0.86 -7.48
N VAL A 6 5.30 1.73 -6.49
CA VAL A 6 4.00 2.29 -6.18
C VAL A 6 3.93 3.73 -6.69
N LEU A 7 2.81 4.08 -7.30
CA LEU A 7 2.53 5.39 -7.90
C LEU A 7 1.14 5.87 -7.49
N ASP A 8 0.90 7.17 -7.65
CA ASP A 8 -0.45 7.74 -7.60
C ASP A 8 -1.31 7.33 -8.82
N ALA A 9 -2.55 7.81 -8.85
CA ALA A 9 -3.50 7.48 -9.92
C ALA A 9 -2.98 7.94 -11.30
N GLU A 10 -2.25 9.04 -11.32
CA GLU A 10 -1.66 9.62 -12.51
C GLU A 10 -0.39 8.88 -12.94
N GLY A 11 0.21 8.01 -12.13
CA GLY A 11 1.46 7.34 -12.46
C GLY A 11 2.72 8.18 -12.16
N CYS A 12 2.65 9.03 -11.13
CA CYS A 12 3.76 9.78 -10.59
C CYS A 12 4.23 9.18 -9.25
N SER A 13 5.51 9.42 -8.93
CA SER A 13 6.05 9.09 -7.60
C SER A 13 5.27 9.85 -6.52
N CYS A 14 4.87 9.14 -5.48
CA CYS A 14 4.09 9.68 -4.36
C CYS A 14 4.75 9.46 -2.98
N ASN A 15 5.78 8.62 -2.92
CA ASN A 15 6.54 8.32 -1.70
C ASN A 15 8.05 8.61 -1.92
N GLY A 16 8.36 9.89 -2.14
CA GLY A 16 9.70 10.40 -2.46
C GLY A 16 9.88 10.75 -3.94
N GLY A 17 10.27 12.00 -4.20
CA GLY A 17 10.31 12.60 -5.54
C GLY A 17 8.92 12.82 -6.14
N ASP A 18 8.89 13.40 -7.34
CA ASP A 18 7.68 13.79 -8.08
C ASP A 18 7.72 13.30 -9.55
N SER A 19 8.61 12.35 -9.86
CA SER A 19 8.84 11.89 -11.22
C SER A 19 7.61 11.25 -11.85
N LYS A 20 7.30 11.64 -13.08
CA LYS A 20 6.34 10.95 -13.95
C LYS A 20 6.98 9.71 -14.57
N TRP A 21 6.30 8.56 -14.47
CA TRP A 21 6.84 7.30 -14.97
C TRP A 21 6.34 6.95 -16.36
N SER A 22 7.19 6.27 -17.12
CA SER A 22 6.78 5.57 -18.34
C SER A 22 6.06 4.28 -17.93
N LEU A 23 4.76 4.22 -18.21
CA LEU A 23 3.91 3.10 -17.78
C LEU A 23 3.94 1.96 -18.81
N PRO A 24 3.86 0.70 -18.36
CA PRO A 24 3.73 -0.42 -19.27
C PRO A 24 2.34 -0.40 -19.90
N THR A 25 2.19 -1.02 -21.07
CA THR A 25 0.92 -1.12 -21.79
C THR A 25 0.52 -2.59 -21.88
N GLN A 26 -0.73 -2.90 -21.51
CA GLN A 26 -1.28 -4.24 -21.70
C GLN A 26 -1.70 -4.42 -23.16
N ASN A 27 -1.23 -5.49 -23.77
CA ASN A 27 -1.54 -5.86 -25.14
C ASN A 27 -2.88 -6.63 -25.21
N ASP A 28 -3.49 -6.71 -26.40
CA ASP A 28 -4.78 -7.39 -26.60
C ASP A 28 -4.77 -8.89 -26.22
N ASP A 29 -3.60 -9.53 -26.23
CA ASP A 29 -3.40 -10.93 -25.83
C ASP A 29 -3.17 -11.12 -24.31
N GLY A 30 -3.26 -10.04 -23.54
CA GLY A 30 -3.05 -10.02 -22.08
C GLY A 30 -1.59 -9.94 -21.65
N THR A 31 -0.63 -9.99 -22.59
CA THR A 31 0.79 -9.75 -22.29
C THR A 31 1.06 -8.27 -22.04
N TRP A 32 2.24 -7.94 -21.50
CA TRP A 32 2.63 -6.56 -21.23
C TRP A 32 3.83 -6.14 -22.08
N THR A 33 3.73 -4.93 -22.64
CA THR A 33 4.87 -4.19 -23.16
C THR A 33 5.41 -3.30 -22.03
N PRO A 34 6.65 -3.53 -21.55
CA PRO A 34 7.23 -2.72 -20.48
C PRO A 34 7.29 -1.23 -20.83
N GLY A 35 7.23 -0.38 -19.81
CA GLY A 35 7.54 1.03 -19.94
C GLY A 35 9.01 1.25 -20.28
N GLU A 36 9.32 2.44 -20.77
CA GLU A 36 10.69 2.87 -21.03
C GLU A 36 11.50 2.88 -19.73
N TRP A 37 12.81 2.65 -19.85
CA TRP A 37 13.72 2.88 -18.73
C TRP A 37 13.67 4.34 -18.31
N MET A 38 13.49 4.55 -17.01
CA MET A 38 13.67 5.88 -16.44
C MET A 38 15.12 6.36 -16.66
N PRO A 39 15.34 7.69 -16.77
CA PRO A 39 16.67 8.25 -16.92
C PRO A 39 17.62 7.69 -15.86
N GLU A 40 18.82 7.32 -16.28
CA GLU A 40 19.81 6.83 -15.33
C GLU A 40 20.17 7.93 -14.33
N ILE A 41 20.14 7.60 -13.04
CA ILE A 41 20.53 8.53 -12.00
C ILE A 41 22.04 8.77 -12.09
N GLU A 42 22.49 10.01 -11.99
CA GLU A 42 23.92 10.35 -12.04
C GLU A 42 24.52 10.59 -10.64
N GLY A 43 25.78 10.22 -10.45
CA GLY A 43 26.50 10.35 -9.18
C GLY A 43 26.19 9.23 -8.19
N PRO A 44 26.69 9.28 -6.95
CA PRO A 44 26.47 8.22 -5.97
C PRO A 44 24.99 8.08 -5.61
N LEU A 45 24.48 6.87 -5.43
CA LEU A 45 23.16 6.70 -4.83
C LEU A 45 23.19 7.16 -3.37
N VAL A 46 22.14 7.86 -2.96
CA VAL A 46 21.98 8.35 -1.59
C VAL A 46 20.58 8.01 -1.14
N GLU A 47 20.48 7.29 -0.03
CA GLU A 47 19.19 6.91 0.54
C GLU A 47 18.29 8.14 0.73
N CYS A 48 17.03 8.06 0.31
CA CYS A 48 16.03 9.14 0.40
C CYS A 48 16.32 10.43 -0.40
N GLU A 49 17.52 10.61 -0.94
CA GLU A 49 17.92 11.85 -1.62
C GLU A 49 18.17 11.65 -3.12
N ARG A 50 18.76 10.51 -3.51
CA ARG A 50 19.22 10.30 -4.88
C ARG A 50 19.12 8.83 -5.30
N GLY A 51 18.04 8.53 -6.01
CA GLY A 51 17.80 7.25 -6.65
C GLY A 51 16.31 6.94 -6.74
N TYR A 52 15.97 5.86 -7.44
CA TYR A 52 14.58 5.43 -7.54
C TYR A 52 14.22 4.51 -6.38
N HIS A 53 13.22 4.91 -5.59
CA HIS A 53 12.64 4.04 -4.56
C HIS A 53 11.79 2.94 -5.20
N ILE A 54 12.10 1.70 -4.83
CA ILE A 54 11.33 0.49 -5.11
C ILE A 54 11.25 -0.36 -3.85
N ALA A 55 10.27 -1.25 -3.78
CA ALA A 55 10.05 -2.11 -2.64
C ALA A 55 10.05 -3.58 -3.06
N THR A 56 10.53 -4.46 -2.19
CA THR A 56 10.16 -5.88 -2.26
C THR A 56 8.70 -6.06 -1.83
N ARG A 57 8.14 -7.25 -2.04
CA ARG A 57 6.77 -7.54 -1.59
C ARG A 57 6.62 -7.38 -0.08
N GLU A 58 7.64 -7.79 0.66
CA GLU A 58 7.67 -7.76 2.13
C GLU A 58 7.71 -6.32 2.67
N GLN A 59 8.25 -5.38 1.88
CA GLN A 59 8.29 -3.95 2.20
C GLN A 59 7.02 -3.22 1.76
N LEU A 60 6.30 -3.74 0.76
CA LEU A 60 5.26 -3.02 0.00
C LEU A 60 4.12 -2.47 0.86
N VAL A 61 3.76 -3.15 1.97
CA VAL A 61 2.68 -2.72 2.87
C VAL A 61 2.85 -1.29 3.40
N GLN A 62 4.09 -0.82 3.52
CA GLN A 62 4.40 0.53 4.00
C GLN A 62 4.31 1.61 2.92
N TRP A 63 4.21 1.20 1.65
CA TRP A 63 4.32 2.08 0.48
C TRP A 63 3.05 2.16 -0.35
N LEU A 64 1.98 1.45 0.03
CA LEU A 64 0.75 1.33 -0.76
C LEU A 64 0.16 2.68 -1.19
N ASN A 65 -0.36 2.72 -2.41
CA ASN A 65 -1.04 3.86 -3.00
C ASN A 65 -1.96 3.36 -4.14
N ALA A 66 -2.43 4.26 -5.00
CA ALA A 66 -3.45 3.98 -6.01
C ALA A 66 -3.02 2.90 -7.01
N ARG A 67 -1.75 2.82 -7.40
CA ARG A 67 -1.28 1.90 -8.46
C ARG A 67 0.01 1.20 -8.07
N ILE A 68 0.11 -0.09 -8.39
CA ILE A 68 1.25 -0.95 -8.05
C ILE A 68 1.75 -1.64 -9.32
N PHE A 69 3.05 -1.53 -9.57
CA PHE A 69 3.70 -2.09 -10.77
C PHE A 69 4.82 -3.03 -10.39
N VAL A 70 4.97 -4.12 -11.14
CA VAL A 70 6.21 -4.91 -11.13
C VAL A 70 7.30 -4.09 -11.82
N ALA A 71 8.48 -4.05 -11.21
CA ALA A 71 9.61 -3.26 -11.67
C ALA A 71 10.87 -4.12 -11.82
N GLU A 72 11.67 -3.75 -12.82
CA GLU A 72 13.02 -4.27 -13.03
C GLU A 72 14.04 -3.15 -12.81
N THR A 73 15.22 -3.54 -12.33
CA THR A 73 16.34 -2.63 -12.07
C THR A 73 17.53 -2.94 -12.94
N ASP A 74 18.31 -1.92 -13.27
CA ASP A 74 19.62 -2.05 -13.90
C ASP A 74 20.65 -1.15 -13.20
N GLY A 75 21.89 -1.62 -13.10
CA GLY A 75 22.98 -0.95 -12.41
C GLY A 75 22.97 -1.09 -10.88
N GLU A 76 23.51 -0.07 -10.21
CA GLU A 76 23.68 -0.04 -8.75
C GLU A 76 22.32 -0.09 -8.02
N LEU A 77 22.29 -0.85 -6.93
CA LEU A 77 21.11 -1.08 -6.12
C LEU A 77 21.55 -1.16 -4.65
N ILE A 78 20.99 -0.29 -3.80
CA ILE A 78 21.28 -0.26 -2.37
C ILE A 78 19.99 -0.49 -1.57
N GLU A 79 20.07 -1.30 -0.52
CA GLU A 79 18.99 -1.40 0.46
C GLU A 79 19.10 -0.22 1.43
N SER A 80 17.96 0.35 1.82
CA SER A 80 17.94 1.41 2.83
C SER A 80 18.38 0.89 4.20
N THR A 81 18.93 1.78 5.02
CA THR A 81 19.38 1.47 6.38
C THR A 81 18.22 1.06 7.31
N ASP A 82 17.01 1.52 7.03
CA ASP A 82 15.77 1.12 7.72
C ASP A 82 15.17 -0.21 7.22
N HIS A 83 15.75 -0.80 6.15
CA HIS A 83 15.23 -1.99 5.47
C HIS A 83 13.79 -1.87 4.93
N GLU A 84 13.29 -0.64 4.75
CA GLU A 84 11.92 -0.41 4.29
C GLU A 84 11.82 -0.27 2.76
N LYS A 85 12.93 -0.04 2.06
CA LYS A 85 12.97 0.21 0.61
C LYS A 85 14.32 -0.16 0.01
N TRP A 86 14.35 -0.14 -1.31
CA TRP A 86 15.57 -0.18 -2.09
C TRP A 86 15.68 1.08 -2.94
N VAL A 87 16.91 1.51 -3.19
CA VAL A 87 17.24 2.66 -4.00
C VAL A 87 18.04 2.19 -5.22
N ALA A 88 17.47 2.38 -6.40
CA ALA A 88 18.02 1.87 -7.65
C ALA A 88 18.56 2.98 -8.56
N ARG A 89 19.61 2.63 -9.32
CA ARG A 89 20.23 3.46 -10.36
C ARG A 89 19.30 3.70 -11.55
N LYS A 90 18.65 2.65 -12.02
CA LYS A 90 17.79 2.65 -13.20
C LYS A 90 16.65 1.68 -12.99
N VAL A 91 15.43 2.08 -13.34
CA VAL A 91 14.22 1.28 -13.16
C VAL A 91 13.34 1.39 -14.41
N ARG A 92 12.67 0.30 -14.75
CA ARG A 92 11.51 0.32 -15.65
C ARG A 92 10.36 -0.47 -15.06
N LEU A 93 9.15 -0.12 -15.46
CA LEU A 93 7.94 -0.81 -15.06
C LEU A 93 7.61 -1.88 -16.09
N VAL A 94 7.34 -3.10 -15.64
CA VAL A 94 7.14 -4.27 -16.50
C VAL A 94 5.67 -4.54 -16.73
N SER A 95 4.88 -4.55 -15.66
CA SER A 95 3.44 -4.81 -15.69
C SER A 95 2.76 -4.16 -14.51
N GLU A 96 1.46 -3.95 -14.62
CA GLU A 96 0.63 -3.47 -13.51
C GLU A 96 0.00 -4.64 -12.77
N ILE A 97 -0.10 -4.54 -11.44
CA ILE A 97 -0.84 -5.49 -10.61
C ILE A 97 -2.31 -5.10 -10.61
N ALA A 98 -3.21 -6.08 -10.60
CA ALA A 98 -4.65 -5.87 -10.43
C ALA A 98 -4.94 -5.35 -9.00
N TRP A 99 -4.75 -4.05 -8.83
CA TRP A 99 -4.92 -3.32 -7.58
C TRP A 99 -5.64 -2.01 -7.89
N ASP A 100 -6.78 -1.79 -7.25
CA ASP A 100 -7.61 -0.61 -7.42
C ASP A 100 -8.14 -0.11 -6.06
N GLU A 101 -8.95 0.95 -6.10
CA GLU A 101 -9.55 1.52 -4.89
C GLU A 101 -10.42 0.51 -4.12
N ARG A 102 -11.11 -0.38 -4.84
CA ARG A 102 -11.95 -1.41 -4.23
C ARG A 102 -11.09 -2.42 -3.48
N THR A 103 -10.06 -2.98 -4.11
CA THR A 103 -9.17 -3.95 -3.44
C THR A 103 -8.39 -3.30 -2.30
N ALA A 104 -7.93 -2.06 -2.47
CA ALA A 104 -7.26 -1.30 -1.42
C ALA A 104 -8.17 -1.11 -0.19
N ARG A 105 -9.44 -0.79 -0.41
CA ARG A 105 -10.44 -0.62 0.64
C ARG A 105 -10.74 -1.92 1.37
N LEU A 106 -10.91 -3.03 0.64
CA LEU A 106 -11.14 -4.34 1.23
C LEU A 106 -9.94 -4.83 2.04
N PHE A 107 -8.72 -4.63 1.53
CA PHE A 107 -7.49 -4.91 2.27
C PHE A 107 -7.43 -4.10 3.57
N ALA A 108 -7.69 -2.79 3.52
CA ALA A 108 -7.73 -1.95 4.73
C ALA A 108 -8.80 -2.41 5.74
N CYS A 109 -9.96 -2.89 5.26
CA CYS A 109 -10.99 -3.48 6.12
C CYS A 109 -10.50 -4.76 6.80
N ASP A 110 -9.81 -5.63 6.08
CA ASP A 110 -9.23 -6.86 6.66
C ASP A 110 -8.22 -6.53 7.77
N CYS A 111 -7.32 -5.56 7.55
CA CYS A 111 -6.36 -5.10 8.55
C CYS A 111 -7.07 -4.53 9.79
N ALA A 112 -8.06 -3.66 9.60
CA ALA A 112 -8.80 -3.07 10.71
C ALA A 112 -9.60 -4.12 11.50
N GLU A 113 -10.20 -5.09 10.80
CA GLU A 113 -10.99 -6.16 11.41
C GLU A 113 -10.12 -7.15 12.21
N HIS A 114 -8.91 -7.46 11.72
CA HIS A 114 -7.97 -8.35 12.39
C HIS A 114 -7.69 -7.89 13.84
N VAL A 115 -7.49 -6.60 14.04
CA VAL A 115 -7.17 -6.01 15.34
C VAL A 115 -8.38 -5.40 16.08
N LEU A 116 -9.57 -5.40 15.46
CA LEU A 116 -10.78 -4.75 16.02
C LEU A 116 -11.11 -5.24 17.44
N HIS A 117 -10.91 -6.53 17.71
CA HIS A 117 -11.15 -7.14 19.01
C HIS A 117 -10.35 -6.49 20.16
N LEU A 118 -9.18 -5.89 19.87
CA LEU A 118 -8.39 -5.14 20.86
C LEU A 118 -9.09 -3.85 21.28
N TYR A 119 -9.72 -3.16 20.33
CA TYR A 119 -10.52 -1.97 20.60
C TYR A 119 -11.77 -2.34 21.41
N GLU A 120 -12.52 -3.34 20.96
CA GLU A 120 -13.78 -3.75 21.59
C GLU A 120 -13.61 -4.28 23.01
N LYS A 121 -12.45 -4.89 23.32
CA LYS A 121 -12.12 -5.27 24.69
C LYS A 121 -12.07 -4.08 25.65
N ASN A 122 -11.58 -2.93 25.18
CA ASN A 122 -11.41 -1.72 26.01
C ASN A 122 -12.61 -0.77 25.92
N CYS A 123 -13.34 -0.81 24.80
CA CYS A 123 -14.48 0.04 24.50
C CYS A 123 -15.71 -0.81 24.05
N PRO A 124 -16.22 -1.73 24.90
CA PRO A 124 -17.18 -2.76 24.47
C PRO A 124 -18.54 -2.24 24.01
N ASN A 125 -18.91 -1.02 24.38
CA ASN A 125 -20.18 -0.39 23.98
C ASN A 125 -20.01 0.58 22.79
N ASP A 126 -18.79 0.82 22.33
CA ASP A 126 -18.52 1.71 21.21
C ASP A 126 -18.44 0.93 19.90
N THR A 127 -19.53 1.00 19.13
CA THR A 127 -19.68 0.25 17.87
C THR A 127 -19.16 1.02 16.65
N ARG A 128 -18.64 2.25 16.82
CA ARG A 128 -18.26 3.12 15.70
C ARG A 128 -17.18 2.51 14.80
N PRO A 129 -16.09 1.90 15.31
CA PRO A 129 -15.08 1.27 14.44
C PRO A 129 -15.63 0.08 13.65
N ARG A 130 -16.43 -0.79 14.30
CA ARG A 130 -17.08 -1.93 13.63
C ARG A 130 -17.98 -1.47 12.48
N LYS A 131 -18.85 -0.49 12.74
CA LYS A 131 -19.74 0.09 11.73
C LYS A 131 -18.96 0.73 10.58
N ALA A 132 -17.84 1.39 10.86
CA ALA A 132 -17.01 1.97 9.81
C ALA A 132 -16.39 0.90 8.89
N ILE A 133 -15.96 -0.24 9.43
CA ILE A 133 -15.47 -1.37 8.63
C ILE A 133 -16.62 -1.94 7.78
N GLU A 134 -17.79 -2.17 8.37
CA GLU A 134 -18.98 -2.68 7.66
C GLU A 134 -19.40 -1.75 6.52
N THR A 135 -19.49 -0.44 6.76
CA THR A 135 -19.82 0.58 5.75
C THR A 135 -18.74 0.66 4.67
N ALA A 136 -17.46 0.59 5.02
CA ALA A 136 -16.37 0.61 4.03
C ALA A 136 -16.41 -0.62 3.10
N ARG A 137 -16.70 -1.81 3.64
CA ARG A 137 -16.93 -3.01 2.82
C ARG A 137 -18.17 -2.86 1.94
N ALA A 138 -19.28 -2.35 2.49
CA ALA A 138 -20.50 -2.14 1.72
C ALA A 138 -20.28 -1.13 0.57
N TYR A 139 -19.55 -0.05 0.82
CA TYR A 139 -19.18 0.93 -0.21
C TYR A 139 -18.32 0.30 -1.31
N ALA A 140 -17.33 -0.52 -0.97
CA ALA A 140 -16.51 -1.27 -1.93
C ALA A 140 -17.34 -2.14 -2.88
N GLU A 141 -18.51 -2.60 -2.42
CA GLU A 141 -19.47 -3.41 -3.17
C GLU A 141 -20.61 -2.59 -3.80
N GLY A 142 -20.55 -1.26 -3.76
CA GLY A 142 -21.58 -0.37 -4.29
C GLY A 142 -22.90 -0.38 -3.49
N LYS A 143 -22.88 -0.82 -2.23
CA LYS A 143 -24.04 -0.97 -1.34
C LYS A 143 -24.19 0.16 -0.31
N SER A 144 -23.26 1.10 -0.27
CA SER A 144 -23.33 2.30 0.56
C SER A 144 -22.94 3.53 -0.24
N THR A 145 -23.44 4.70 0.19
CA THR A 145 -23.13 5.98 -0.47
C THR A 145 -21.82 6.58 0.04
N GLU A 146 -21.31 7.59 -0.67
CA GLU A 146 -20.12 8.33 -0.24
C GLU A 146 -20.39 9.11 1.05
N GLU A 147 -21.59 9.64 1.24
CA GLU A 147 -21.99 10.34 2.46
C GLU A 147 -22.04 9.39 3.66
N GLU A 148 -22.56 8.17 3.48
CA GLU A 148 -22.57 7.13 4.53
C GLU A 148 -21.14 6.75 4.92
N LEU A 149 -20.27 6.56 3.92
CA LEU A 149 -18.86 6.27 4.13
C LEU A 149 -18.15 7.40 4.91
N ALA A 150 -18.36 8.66 4.49
CA ALA A 150 -17.76 9.82 5.11
C ALA A 150 -18.22 9.99 6.58
N ALA A 151 -19.51 9.79 6.84
CA ALA A 151 -20.06 9.84 8.19
C ALA A 151 -19.49 8.73 9.09
N ALA A 152 -19.38 7.50 8.57
CA ALA A 152 -18.83 6.38 9.31
C ALA A 152 -17.32 6.56 9.61
N MET A 153 -16.57 7.09 8.65
CA MET A 153 -15.17 7.47 8.84
C MET A 153 -15.01 8.51 9.95
N ALA A 154 -15.77 9.61 9.91
CA ALA A 154 -15.72 10.65 10.94
C ALA A 154 -16.02 10.07 12.34
N ALA A 155 -17.04 9.23 12.46
CA ALA A 155 -17.40 8.58 13.72
C ALA A 155 -16.28 7.65 14.26
N ALA A 156 -15.61 6.89 13.39
CA ALA A 156 -14.49 6.04 13.79
C ALA A 156 -13.25 6.84 14.21
N TRP A 157 -12.98 7.97 13.54
CA TRP A 157 -11.93 8.90 13.95
C TRP A 157 -12.18 9.44 15.36
N ASP A 158 -13.39 9.91 15.66
CA ASP A 158 -13.77 10.36 16.99
C ASP A 158 -13.61 9.24 18.04
N ALA A 159 -13.94 8.00 17.67
CA ALA A 159 -13.80 6.83 18.52
C ALA A 159 -12.33 6.49 18.84
N ALA A 160 -11.45 6.63 17.85
CA ALA A 160 -10.02 6.44 17.99
C ALA A 160 -9.37 7.53 18.87
N TRP A 161 -9.81 8.78 18.74
CA TRP A 161 -9.35 9.89 19.60
C TRP A 161 -9.81 9.75 21.05
N ALA A 162 -11.02 9.23 21.28
CA ALA A 162 -11.56 9.02 22.61
C ALA A 162 -10.91 7.83 23.35
N ALA A 163 -10.39 6.84 22.62
CA ALA A 163 -9.71 5.72 23.21
C ALA A 163 -8.38 6.14 23.84
N THR A 164 -8.16 5.80 25.11
CA THR A 164 -6.87 6.03 25.78
C THR A 164 -5.81 5.18 25.08
N ARG A 165 -4.75 5.83 24.57
CA ARG A 165 -3.61 5.12 23.97
C ARG A 165 -2.87 4.36 25.06
N ALA A 166 -3.22 3.09 25.27
CA ALA A 166 -2.33 2.16 25.94
C ALA A 166 -1.10 1.95 25.04
N ALA A 167 0.09 1.98 25.63
CA ALA A 167 1.34 1.76 24.90
C ALA A 167 1.39 0.31 24.40
N ALA A 168 1.07 0.07 23.13
CA ALA A 168 1.32 -1.21 22.46
C ALA A 168 2.77 -1.23 21.92
N MET A 169 3.53 -2.24 22.34
CA MET A 169 4.96 -2.46 22.08
C MET A 169 5.30 -2.74 20.60
N ALA A 170 6.55 -2.51 20.22
CA ALA A 170 7.12 -2.83 18.90
C ALA A 170 6.76 -4.24 18.39
N ALA A 171 6.82 -5.25 19.26
CA ALA A 171 6.46 -6.64 18.88
C ALA A 171 5.01 -6.80 18.37
N ALA A 172 4.06 -6.01 18.88
CA ALA A 172 2.69 -6.03 18.37
C ALA A 172 2.58 -5.38 16.98
N ARG A 173 3.44 -4.38 16.70
CA ARG A 173 3.52 -3.76 15.37
C ARG A 173 4.18 -4.70 14.36
N ASP A 174 5.23 -5.40 14.77
CA ASP A 174 5.94 -6.34 13.91
C ASP A 174 5.04 -7.53 13.53
N ALA A 175 4.33 -8.12 14.51
CA ALA A 175 3.39 -9.20 14.27
C ALA A 175 2.21 -8.78 13.35
N GLU A 176 1.68 -7.57 13.56
CA GLU A 176 0.64 -7.03 12.68
C GLU A 176 1.19 -6.77 11.27
N ARG A 177 2.41 -6.23 11.14
CA ARG A 177 3.05 -6.00 9.84
C ARG A 177 3.26 -7.31 9.08
N GLU A 178 3.69 -8.37 9.75
CA GLU A 178 3.84 -9.70 9.16
C GLU A 178 2.49 -10.21 8.61
N TRP A 179 1.44 -10.16 9.44
CA TRP A 179 0.09 -10.55 9.02
C TRP A 179 -0.42 -9.73 7.83
N GLN A 180 -0.23 -8.42 7.85
CA GLN A 180 -0.65 -7.53 6.75
C GLN A 180 0.11 -7.83 5.45
N THR A 181 1.40 -8.13 5.54
CA THR A 181 2.22 -8.53 4.39
C THR A 181 1.71 -9.83 3.75
N GLU A 182 1.39 -10.84 4.57
CA GLU A 182 0.80 -12.08 4.08
C GLU A 182 -0.58 -11.85 3.47
N ARG A 183 -1.43 -11.04 4.11
CA ARG A 183 -2.76 -10.73 3.61
C ARG A 183 -2.69 -9.94 2.30
N LEU A 184 -1.78 -8.98 2.19
CA LEU A 184 -1.55 -8.22 0.96
C LEU A 184 -1.13 -9.14 -0.19
N ALA A 185 -0.27 -10.12 0.07
CA ALA A 185 0.15 -11.08 -0.95
C ALA A 185 -1.03 -11.83 -1.57
N GLN A 186 -2.05 -12.18 -0.78
CA GLN A 186 -3.29 -12.83 -1.27
C GLN A 186 -4.05 -11.91 -2.24
N TYR A 187 -4.15 -10.60 -1.93
CA TYR A 187 -4.75 -9.63 -2.85
C TYR A 187 -3.97 -9.50 -4.15
N LEU A 188 -2.64 -9.38 -4.07
CA LEU A 188 -1.79 -9.20 -5.25
C LEU A 188 -1.79 -10.44 -6.16
N ASN A 189 -2.08 -11.62 -5.60
CA ASN A 189 -2.20 -12.87 -6.34
C ASN A 189 -3.63 -13.18 -6.84
N GLY A 190 -4.63 -12.36 -6.47
CA GLY A 190 -6.04 -12.59 -6.81
C GLY A 190 -6.68 -13.77 -6.07
N GLU A 191 -6.23 -14.07 -4.84
CA GLU A 191 -6.71 -15.19 -4.02
C GLU A 191 -7.94 -14.83 -3.16
N VAL A 192 -8.38 -13.58 -3.17
CA VAL A 192 -9.47 -13.00 -2.38
C VAL A 192 -10.44 -12.18 -3.20
#